data_AF-D9Q2R6-F1
#
_entry.id   AF-D9Q2R6-F1
#
_cell.length_a   1.000
_cell.length_b   1.000
_cell.length_c   1.000
_cell.angle_alpha   90.00
_cell.angle_beta   90.00
_cell.angle_gamma   90.00
#
_symmetry.space_group_name_H-M   'P 1'
#
loop_
_entity.id
_entity.type
_entity.pdbx_description
1 polymer ?
#
loop_
_entity_poly.entity_id
_entity_poly.type
_entity_poly.pdbx_seq_one_letter_code
_entity_poly.pdbx_strand_id
1 'polypeptide(L)' 'MFNLDFIPVGEEIYDFVVRKDRINKPSVRAFLETLKSPEFSEALSRALPGYRTLPESGKAIYP' A
#
# COMPACT_ATOMS: atom_id res chain seq x y z
N MET A 1 33.07 13.85 1.26
CA MET A 1 31.78 13.17 1.06
C MET A 1 31.26 12.78 2.44
N PHE A 2 30.04 13.15 2.82
CA PHE A 2 29.63 13.24 4.24
C PHE A 2 29.22 11.92 4.92
N ASN A 3 29.41 10.74 4.30
CA ASN A 3 29.08 9.42 4.86
C ASN A 3 27.70 9.36 5.56
N LEU A 4 26.71 10.02 4.96
CA LEU A 4 25.34 10.07 5.45
C LEU A 4 24.57 8.90 4.82
N ASP A 5 24.67 7.73 5.43
CA ASP A 5 23.81 6.60 5.08
C ASP A 5 22.42 6.78 5.72
N PHE A 6 21.39 6.28 5.06
CA PHE A 6 20.04 6.28 5.61
C PHE A 6 19.96 5.35 6.82
N ILE A 7 19.55 5.89 7.97
CA ILE A 7 19.24 5.10 9.17
C ILE A 7 17.72 4.96 9.25
N PRO A 8 17.14 3.76 9.04
CA PRO A 8 15.71 3.55 9.20
C PRO A 8 15.31 3.76 10.67
N VAL A 9 14.34 4.65 10.90
CA VAL A 9 13.83 4.96 12.25
C VAL A 9 12.69 4.02 12.64
N GLY A 10 11.86 3.60 11.68
CA GLY A 10 10.75 2.69 11.89
C GLY A 10 9.93 2.48 10.62
N GLU A 11 8.93 1.60 10.71
CA GLU A 11 7.93 1.41 9.66
C GLU A 11 6.68 2.22 9.98
N GLU A 12 6.07 2.79 8.95
CA GLU A 12 4.78 3.47 9.04
C GLU A 12 3.73 2.67 8.28
N ILE A 13 2.58 2.43 8.91
CA ILE A 13 1.47 1.67 8.31
C ILE A 13 0.37 2.67 7.94
N TYR A 14 -0.08 2.58 6.69
CA TYR A 14 -1.08 3.49 6.11
C TYR A 14 -2.36 2.74 5.75
N ASP A 15 -3.49 3.29 6.21
CA ASP A 15 -4.82 2.86 5.81
C ASP A 15 -5.44 3.84 4.80
N PHE A 16 -6.15 3.32 3.80
CA PHE A 16 -6.90 4.13 2.86
C PHE A 16 -8.35 4.29 3.32
N VAL A 17 -8.79 5.54 3.49
CA VAL A 17 -10.18 5.84 3.82
C VAL A 17 -11.01 5.89 2.54
N VAL A 18 -12.04 5.03 2.49
CA VAL A 18 -13.00 4.99 1.40
C VAL A 18 -14.40 5.22 1.97
N ARG A 19 -15.17 6.10 1.33
CA ARG A 19 -16.59 6.27 1.65
C ARG A 19 -17.36 4.96 1.42
N LYS A 20 -18.16 4.53 2.40
CA LYS A 20 -18.94 3.27 2.34
C LYS A 20 -19.82 3.16 1.09
N ASP A 21 -20.51 4.24 0.73
CA ASP A 21 -21.39 4.29 -0.46
C ASP A 21 -20.61 4.18 -1.79
N ARG A 22 -19.28 4.23 -1.75
CA ARG A 22 -18.39 4.19 -2.91
C ARG A 22 -17.59 2.89 -3.01
N ILE A 23 -17.68 1.97 -2.04
CA ILE A 23 -16.90 0.73 -2.02
C ILE A 23 -17.13 -0.15 -3.26
N ASN A 24 -18.35 -0.09 -3.80
CA ASN A 24 -18.74 -0.86 -4.99
C ASN A 24 -18.48 -0.14 -6.31
N LYS A 25 -17.94 1.09 -6.29
CA LYS A 25 -17.54 1.76 -7.54
C LYS A 25 -16.46 0.92 -8.23
N PRO A 26 -16.56 0.69 -9.54
CA PRO A 26 -15.58 -0.12 -10.26
C PRO A 26 -14.13 0.33 -10.05
N SER A 27 -13.87 1.64 -10.02
CA SER A 27 -12.53 2.19 -9.77
C SER A 27 -12.00 1.90 -8.37
N VAL A 28 -12.86 1.94 -7.36
CA VAL A 28 -12.48 1.63 -5.97
C VAL A 28 -12.19 0.15 -5.82
N ARG A 29 -13.02 -0.72 -6.41
CA ARG A 29 -12.75 -2.16 -6.44
C ARG A 29 -11.44 -2.47 -7.14
N ALA A 30 -11.21 -1.90 -8.33
CA ALA A 30 -9.96 -2.09 -9.06
C ALA A 30 -8.74 -1.64 -8.25
N PHE A 31 -8.84 -0.50 -7.56
CA PHE A 31 -7.78 -0.04 -6.65
C PHE A 31 -7.50 -1.04 -5.52
N LEU A 32 -8.54 -1.51 -4.81
CA LEU A 32 -8.37 -2.47 -3.72
C LEU A 32 -7.81 -3.82 -4.19
N GLU A 33 -8.24 -4.32 -5.35
CA GLU A 33 -7.70 -5.55 -5.93
C GLU A 33 -6.25 -5.36 -6.41
N THR A 34 -5.90 -4.18 -6.90
CA THR A 34 -4.50 -3.84 -7.24
C THR A 34 -3.62 -3.90 -6.00
N LEU A 35 -4.07 -3.38 -4.85
CA LEU A 35 -3.31 -3.46 -3.60
C LEU A 35 -3.08 -4.89 -3.10
N LYS A 36 -3.93 -5.85 -3.49
CA LYS A 36 -3.79 -7.27 -3.16
C LYS A 36 -2.93 -8.06 -4.15
N SER A 37 -2.66 -7.48 -5.32
CA SER A 37 -2.04 -8.18 -6.42
C SER A 37 -0.54 -8.42 -6.15
N PRO A 38 -0.03 -9.64 -6.36
CA PRO A 38 1.41 -9.92 -6.30
C PRO A 38 2.21 -9.03 -7.27
N GLU A 39 1.68 -8.82 -8.46
CA GLU A 39 2.32 -8.03 -9.52
C GLU A 39 2.55 -6.58 -9.07
N PHE A 40 1.57 -5.98 -8.38
CA PHE A 40 1.71 -4.65 -7.80
C PHE A 40 2.70 -4.63 -6.64
N SER A 41 2.65 -5.62 -5.73
CA SER A 41 3.58 -5.71 -4.60
C SER A 41 5.05 -5.75 -5.06
N GLU A 42 5.32 -6.53 -6.10
CA GLU A 42 6.64 -6.58 -6.71
C GLU A 42 7.02 -5.27 -7.41
N ALA A 43 6.09 -4.68 -8.17
CA ALA A 43 6.33 -3.41 -8.85
C ALA A 43 6.63 -2.27 -7.86
N LEU A 44 5.90 -2.22 -6.74
CA LEU A 44 6.11 -1.26 -5.67
C LEU A 44 7.51 -1.39 -5.07
N SER A 45 7.90 -2.61 -4.70
CA SER A 45 9.19 -2.89 -4.08
C SER A 45 10.37 -2.53 -4.99
N ARG A 46 10.21 -2.70 -6.30
CA ARG A 46 11.23 -2.32 -7.30
C ARG A 46 11.27 -0.81 -7.55
N ALA A 47 10.11 -0.16 -7.64
CA ALA A 47 10.03 1.25 -8.00
C ALA A 47 10.34 2.19 -6.83
N LEU A 48 9.97 1.80 -5.60
CA LEU A 48 10.08 2.61 -4.39
C LEU A 48 10.75 1.80 -3.26
N PRO A 49 12.09 1.81 -3.17
CA PRO A 49 12.80 1.17 -2.08
C PRO A 49 12.30 1.67 -0.71
N GLY A 50 11.99 0.73 0.19
CA GLY A 50 11.42 1.03 1.50
C GLY A 50 9.89 0.96 1.58
N TYR A 51 9.19 0.83 0.44
CA TYR A 51 7.75 0.59 0.40
C TYR A 51 7.44 -0.87 0.13
N ARG A 52 6.42 -1.40 0.83
CA ARG A 52 5.91 -2.76 0.65
C ARG A 52 4.42 -2.82 0.94
N THR A 53 3.73 -3.76 0.32
CA THR A 53 2.35 -4.10 0.72
C THR A 53 2.37 -4.99 1.96
N LEU A 54 1.23 -5.04 2.65
CA LEU A 54 0.96 -5.92 3.79
C LEU A 54 -0.07 -6.99 3.39
N PRO A 55 -0.16 -8.12 4.11
CA PRO A 55 -1.24 -9.10 3.92
C PRO A 55 -2.66 -8.50 4.02
N GLU A 56 -2.79 -7.37 4.72
CA GLU A 56 -4.03 -6.61 4.93
C GLU A 56 -4.29 -5.57 3.83
N SER A 57 -3.31 -5.27 2.97
CA SER A 57 -3.47 -4.27 1.90
C SER A 57 -4.65 -4.62 0.99
N GLY A 58 -5.53 -3.64 0.78
CA GLY A 58 -6.76 -3.80 0.00
C GLY A 58 -7.90 -4.53 0.71
N LYS A 59 -7.74 -4.98 1.97
CA LYS A 59 -8.84 -5.54 2.78
C LYS A 59 -9.62 -4.41 3.46
N ALA A 60 -10.94 -4.59 3.55
CA ALA A 60 -11.76 -3.75 4.42
C ALA A 60 -11.58 -4.22 5.87
N ILE A 61 -11.03 -3.36 6.71
CA ILE A 61 -10.73 -3.66 8.13
C ILE A 61 -11.70 -3.00 9.11
N TYR A 62 -12.62 -2.16 8.61
CA TYR A 62 -13.64 -1.49 9.41
C TYR A 62 -15.03 -1.66 8.77
N PRO A 63 -16.09 -1.93 9.58
CA PRO A 63 -17.47 -2.10 9.09
C PRO A 63 -18.07 -0.82 8.52
#